data_AF-A0A2D2DPZ7-F1
#
_entry.id   AF-A0A2D2DPZ7-F1
#
_cell.length_a   1.000
_cell.length_b   1.000
_cell.length_c   1.000
_cell.angle_alpha   90.00
_cell.angle_beta   90.00
_cell.angle_gamma   90.00
#
_symmetry.space_group_name_H-M   'P 1'
#
loop_
_entity.id
_entity.type
_entity.pdbx_description
1 polymer ?
#
loop_
_entity_poly.entity_id
_entity_poly.type
_entity_poly.pdbx_seq_one_letter_code
_entity_poly.pdbx_strand_id
1 'polypeptide(L)'
;MPKNKRPVPRKSHVPAQEDDDVLAQQLADLALALAEQEHDDDGDAEALRLKDVDFGRLLRNALRKKNDEVLYGAIERTRYTDAGAYQLLRERTEEAAGSVTLRREKGPEMEINAFALPVFVHSTGGLKEAEGFADGDAFEQLVESFKQGGLESPQATVVMISHAYDLDEVDAITYSHLNDMVRDAAGSMTEKKLVARPALERSMTGWAQTHFGPADKAVELRFLLGFAMKRADDPFYAAPAGEAAADAWFEARMERYRAWTVQAAPLVKRCLGADPAALELHFLYQDLFYGAKEQGVAELAMLQMITDVNAALEAGAVPAGEVRAVVGPAAVEDEMVMRVNLSGPAGVLLASLEKPLDVAADLQGEVDDLCDALGSLGMTAIWVAQRFGEDGQPQGAVAYAG
;
A
#
# COMPACT_ATOMS: atom_id res chain seq x y z
N MET A 1 7.17 -55.70 47.16
CA MET A 1 6.74 -55.20 45.84
C MET A 1 6.40 -53.72 45.95
N PRO A 2 7.18 -52.80 45.36
CA PRO A 2 6.86 -51.38 45.40
C PRO A 2 5.85 -51.03 44.30
N LYS A 3 4.75 -50.36 44.68
CA LYS A 3 3.72 -49.88 43.75
C LYS A 3 4.27 -48.69 42.95
N ASN A 4 4.61 -48.90 41.68
CA ASN A 4 4.90 -47.83 40.73
C ASN A 4 3.63 -46.99 40.48
N LYS A 5 3.55 -45.80 41.09
CA LYS A 5 2.61 -44.77 40.66
C LYS A 5 3.17 -44.13 39.39
N ARG A 6 2.47 -44.29 38.26
CA ARG A 6 2.75 -43.55 37.02
C ARG A 6 2.57 -42.04 37.27
N PRO A 7 3.39 -41.17 36.68
CA PRO A 7 3.20 -39.73 36.79
C PRO A 7 1.86 -39.34 36.16
N VAL A 8 1.08 -38.52 36.86
CA VAL A 8 -0.14 -37.93 36.31
C VAL A 8 0.27 -36.95 35.19
N PRO A 9 -0.38 -36.97 34.01
CA PRO A 9 -0.09 -36.01 32.95
C PRO A 9 -0.26 -34.59 33.49
N ARG A 10 0.75 -33.73 33.31
CA ARG A 10 0.59 -32.29 33.57
C ARG A 10 -0.56 -31.80 32.70
N LYS A 11 -1.58 -31.19 33.32
CA LYS A 11 -2.58 -30.40 32.60
C LYS A 11 -1.81 -29.46 31.67
N SER A 12 -2.11 -29.53 30.38
CA SER A 12 -1.69 -28.55 29.38
C SER A 12 -2.12 -27.18 29.91
N HIS A 13 -1.14 -26.34 30.22
CA HIS A 13 -1.40 -24.95 30.52
C HIS A 13 -1.76 -24.31 29.19
N VAL A 14 -3.05 -24.13 28.92
CA VAL A 14 -3.48 -23.14 27.94
C VAL A 14 -3.14 -21.80 28.59
N PRO A 15 -2.22 -20.99 28.05
CA PRO A 15 -2.00 -19.64 28.55
C PRO A 15 -3.34 -18.91 28.48
N ALA A 16 -3.69 -18.13 29.49
CA ALA A 16 -4.80 -17.19 29.36
C ALA A 16 -4.47 -16.30 28.16
N GLN A 17 -5.28 -16.38 27.11
CA GLN A 17 -5.28 -15.40 26.03
C GLN A 17 -5.59 -14.08 26.74
N GLU A 18 -4.61 -13.17 26.80
CA GLU A 18 -4.94 -11.76 27.04
C GLU A 18 -6.00 -11.43 25.98
N ASP A 19 -7.12 -10.88 26.42
CA ASP A 19 -8.25 -10.57 25.54
C ASP A 19 -7.73 -9.69 24.39
N ASP A 20 -7.83 -10.17 23.15
CA ASP A 20 -7.26 -9.49 21.98
C ASP A 20 -7.84 -8.07 21.86
N ASP A 21 -9.10 -7.87 22.30
CA ASP A 21 -9.73 -6.56 22.43
C ASP A 21 -9.03 -5.64 23.43
N VAL A 22 -8.54 -6.17 24.55
CA VAL A 22 -7.81 -5.39 25.56
C VAL A 22 -6.45 -4.97 25.01
N LEU A 23 -5.77 -5.85 24.27
CA LEU A 23 -4.50 -5.52 23.63
C LEU A 23 -4.67 -4.50 22.50
N ALA A 24 -5.73 -4.64 21.70
CA ALA A 24 -6.08 -3.69 20.65
C ALA A 24 -6.37 -2.30 21.25
N GLN A 25 -7.16 -2.25 22.32
CA GLN A 25 -7.43 -0.98 23.03
C GLN A 25 -6.15 -0.37 23.60
N GLN A 26 -5.28 -1.17 24.23
CA GLN A 26 -4.01 -0.66 24.77
C GLN A 26 -3.09 -0.07 23.69
N LEU A 27 -3.03 -0.68 22.50
CA LEU A 27 -2.28 -0.14 21.37
C LEU A 27 -2.89 1.18 20.88
N ALA A 28 -4.21 1.24 20.74
CA ALA A 28 -4.93 2.44 20.33
C ALA A 28 -4.73 3.60 21.34
N ASP A 29 -4.83 3.32 22.65
CA ASP A 29 -4.63 4.31 23.71
C ASP A 29 -3.18 4.86 23.71
N LEU A 30 -2.19 4.00 23.46
CA LEU A 30 -0.80 4.42 23.35
C LEU A 30 -0.57 5.27 22.11
N ALA A 31 -1.14 4.91 20.97
CA ALA A 31 -1.05 5.71 19.74
C ALA A 31 -1.66 7.11 19.94
N LEU A 32 -2.87 7.18 20.52
CA LEU A 32 -3.52 8.44 20.84
C LEU A 32 -2.66 9.30 21.78
N ALA A 33 -2.13 8.70 22.84
CA ALA A 33 -1.29 9.41 23.80
C ALA A 33 0.05 9.90 23.20
N LEU A 34 0.55 9.28 22.13
CA LEU A 34 1.73 9.74 21.40
C LEU A 34 1.37 10.88 20.43
N ALA A 35 0.29 10.73 19.66
CA ALA A 35 -0.16 11.73 18.69
C ALA A 35 -0.58 13.05 19.34
N GLU A 36 -1.29 13.01 20.47
CA GLU A 36 -1.68 14.23 21.22
C GLU A 36 -0.47 14.97 21.80
N GLN A 37 0.57 14.24 22.23
CA GLN A 37 1.73 14.82 22.94
C GLN A 37 2.81 15.37 21.99
N GLU A 38 2.80 15.02 20.70
CA GLU A 38 3.62 15.72 19.69
C GLU A 38 3.21 17.19 19.53
N HIS A 39 2.02 17.57 19.99
CA HIS A 39 1.47 18.93 19.90
C HIS A 39 1.64 19.74 21.20
N ASP A 40 2.05 19.12 22.31
CA ASP A 40 2.23 19.75 23.63
C ASP A 40 3.73 19.86 24.01
N ASP A 41 4.34 21.02 23.75
CA ASP A 41 5.76 21.33 24.04
C ASP A 41 6.16 21.25 25.54
N ASP A 42 5.19 21.14 26.46
CA ASP A 42 5.39 21.16 27.93
C ASP A 42 5.34 19.76 28.60
N GLY A 43 5.33 18.67 27.82
CA GLY A 43 5.23 17.29 28.32
C GLY A 43 6.48 16.73 29.00
N ASP A 44 6.30 15.75 29.92
CA ASP A 44 7.39 14.96 30.50
C ASP A 44 7.99 14.02 29.44
N ALA A 45 9.08 14.48 28.80
CA ALA A 45 9.77 13.78 27.72
C ALA A 45 10.19 12.34 28.09
N GLU A 46 10.47 12.04 29.36
CA GLU A 46 10.83 10.67 29.77
C GLU A 46 9.61 9.75 29.80
N ALA A 47 8.46 10.27 30.25
CA ALA A 47 7.20 9.53 30.20
C ALA A 47 6.76 9.23 28.77
N LEU A 48 6.92 10.20 27.85
CA LEU A 48 6.62 10.01 26.43
C LEU A 48 7.52 8.94 25.79
N ARG A 49 8.82 8.99 26.07
CA ARG A 49 9.77 7.96 25.62
C ARG A 49 9.40 6.57 26.12
N LEU A 50 8.96 6.45 27.36
CA LEU A 50 8.54 5.15 27.90
C LEU A 50 7.30 4.62 27.17
N LYS A 51 6.32 5.47 26.88
CA LYS A 51 5.14 5.11 26.09
C LYS A 51 5.53 4.64 24.69
N ASP A 52 6.43 5.34 24.00
CA ASP A 52 6.89 4.95 22.66
C ASP A 52 7.62 3.59 22.67
N VAL A 53 8.46 3.35 23.68
CA VAL A 53 9.10 2.05 23.89
C VAL A 53 8.08 0.94 24.11
N ASP A 54 7.06 1.19 24.93
CA ASP A 54 5.99 0.23 25.21
C ASP A 54 5.09 -0.03 24.00
N PHE A 55 4.75 1.02 23.25
CA PHE A 55 4.03 0.95 21.99
C PHE A 55 4.76 0.05 20.99
N GLY A 56 6.03 0.36 20.69
CA GLY A 56 6.84 -0.45 19.78
C GLY A 56 7.04 -1.89 20.29
N ARG A 57 7.09 -2.09 21.60
CA ARG A 57 7.18 -3.44 22.20
C ARG A 57 5.90 -4.24 21.99
N LEU A 58 4.72 -3.65 22.22
CA LEU A 58 3.43 -4.32 22.00
C LEU A 58 3.24 -4.66 20.52
N LEU A 59 3.52 -3.71 19.64
CA LEU A 59 3.44 -3.90 18.19
C LEU A 59 4.29 -5.08 17.70
N ARG A 60 5.60 -5.08 18.04
CA ARG A 60 6.50 -6.19 17.69
C ARG A 60 6.07 -7.52 18.30
N ASN A 61 5.44 -7.50 19.48
CA ASN A 61 4.92 -8.71 20.10
C ASN A 61 3.69 -9.25 19.36
N ALA A 62 2.78 -8.39 18.88
CA ALA A 62 1.63 -8.77 18.07
C ALA A 62 2.07 -9.41 16.74
N LEU A 63 2.98 -8.76 16.01
CA LEU A 63 3.58 -9.32 14.77
C LEU A 63 4.25 -10.67 15.02
N ARG A 64 5.09 -10.79 16.06
CA ARG A 64 5.76 -12.06 16.41
C ARG A 64 4.77 -13.17 16.76
N LYS A 65 3.64 -12.82 17.40
CA LYS A 65 2.57 -13.75 17.75
C LYS A 65 1.60 -14.01 16.58
N LYS A 66 1.77 -13.33 15.44
CA LYS A 66 0.88 -13.38 14.27
C LYS A 66 -0.55 -13.00 14.61
N ASN A 67 -0.69 -11.99 15.45
CA ASN A 67 -1.98 -11.55 15.95
C ASN A 67 -2.45 -10.33 15.16
N ASP A 68 -2.87 -10.57 13.92
CA ASP A 68 -3.36 -9.52 13.04
C ASP A 68 -4.69 -8.91 13.55
N GLU A 69 -5.51 -9.67 14.29
CA GLU A 69 -6.75 -9.17 14.91
C GLU A 69 -6.48 -8.00 15.86
N VAL A 70 -5.43 -8.09 16.69
CA VAL A 70 -5.00 -6.98 17.56
C VAL A 70 -4.55 -5.76 16.76
N LEU A 71 -3.83 -5.97 15.65
CA LEU A 71 -3.30 -4.88 14.83
C LEU A 71 -4.42 -4.14 14.10
N TYR A 72 -5.26 -4.87 13.36
CA TYR A 72 -6.40 -4.30 12.65
C TYR A 72 -7.42 -3.71 13.61
N GLY A 73 -7.72 -4.40 14.73
CA GLY A 73 -8.63 -3.89 15.74
C GLY A 73 -8.15 -2.61 16.42
N ALA A 74 -6.84 -2.44 16.62
CA ALA A 74 -6.29 -1.19 17.13
C ALA A 74 -6.40 -0.06 16.09
N ILE A 75 -6.07 -0.34 14.83
CA ILE A 75 -6.17 0.62 13.71
C ILE A 75 -7.62 1.09 13.55
N GLU A 76 -8.58 0.16 13.51
CA GLU A 76 -10.01 0.46 13.41
C GLU A 76 -10.48 1.36 14.57
N ARG A 77 -10.09 1.06 15.81
CA ARG A 77 -10.42 1.90 16.97
C ARG A 77 -9.87 3.32 16.83
N THR A 78 -8.61 3.46 16.40
CA THR A 78 -8.00 4.79 16.20
C THR A 78 -8.69 5.55 15.07
N ARG A 79 -9.10 4.87 13.99
CA ARG A 79 -9.79 5.47 12.83
C ARG A 79 -11.04 6.26 13.24
N TYR A 80 -11.81 5.74 14.19
CA TYR A 80 -13.03 6.38 14.69
C TYR A 80 -12.82 7.28 15.92
N THR A 81 -11.57 7.38 16.42
CA THR A 81 -11.24 8.14 17.62
C THR A 81 -10.49 9.42 17.28
N ASP A 82 -9.39 9.32 16.53
CA ASP A 82 -8.52 10.44 16.19
C ASP A 82 -7.69 10.14 14.92
N ALA A 83 -7.67 11.08 13.97
CA ALA A 83 -7.00 10.90 12.69
C ALA A 83 -5.47 10.83 12.82
N GLY A 84 -4.87 11.58 13.75
CA GLY A 84 -3.43 11.57 13.99
C GLY A 84 -2.97 10.27 14.65
N ALA A 85 -3.74 9.78 15.62
CA ALA A 85 -3.51 8.46 16.23
C ALA A 85 -3.63 7.32 15.21
N TYR A 86 -4.59 7.42 14.30
CA TYR A 86 -4.79 6.47 13.21
C TYR A 86 -3.60 6.47 12.24
N GLN A 87 -3.17 7.65 11.78
CA GLN A 87 -1.99 7.80 10.92
C GLN A 87 -0.74 7.21 11.58
N LEU A 88 -0.44 7.62 12.81
CA LEU A 88 0.72 7.13 13.56
C LEU A 88 0.69 5.60 13.75
N LEU A 89 -0.45 5.03 14.16
CA LEU A 89 -0.55 3.59 14.37
C LEU A 89 -0.41 2.81 13.07
N ARG A 90 -1.04 3.27 11.98
CA ARG A 90 -0.95 2.66 10.65
C ARG A 90 0.51 2.67 10.17
N GLU A 91 1.14 3.83 10.14
CA GLU A 91 2.53 4.00 9.70
C GLU A 91 3.50 3.12 10.50
N ARG A 92 3.41 3.13 11.82
CA ARG A 92 4.32 2.35 12.68
C ARG A 92 4.09 0.85 12.53
N THR A 93 2.85 0.42 12.33
CA THR A 93 2.50 -0.98 12.06
C THR A 93 3.06 -1.43 10.72
N GLU A 94 2.89 -0.63 9.68
CA GLU A 94 3.40 -0.86 8.33
C GLU A 94 4.92 -0.93 8.30
N GLU A 95 5.60 0.01 8.95
CA GLU A 95 7.06 0.02 9.10
C GLU A 95 7.54 -1.25 9.81
N ALA A 96 6.92 -1.61 10.94
CA ALA A 96 7.32 -2.79 11.71
C ALA A 96 7.01 -4.11 10.99
N ALA A 97 5.96 -4.15 10.16
CA ALA A 97 5.61 -5.31 9.35
C ALA A 97 6.58 -5.47 8.17
N GLY A 98 6.87 -4.37 7.47
CA GLY A 98 7.69 -4.34 6.26
C GLY A 98 9.20 -4.36 6.51
N SER A 99 9.66 -4.19 7.75
CA SER A 99 11.09 -4.12 8.08
C SER A 99 11.55 -5.11 9.14
N VAL A 100 12.80 -5.56 9.04
CA VAL A 100 13.50 -6.33 10.08
C VAL A 100 14.94 -5.85 10.23
N THR A 101 15.31 -5.52 11.46
CA THR A 101 16.69 -5.23 11.84
C THR A 101 17.42 -6.50 12.29
N LEU A 102 18.58 -6.76 11.69
CA LEU A 102 19.46 -7.86 12.03
C LEU A 102 20.71 -7.35 12.77
N ARG A 103 20.80 -7.70 14.05
CA ARG A 103 21.99 -7.44 14.87
C ARG A 103 22.86 -8.68 14.93
N ARG A 104 24.11 -8.58 14.46
CA ARG A 104 25.11 -9.64 14.59
C ARG A 104 26.09 -9.28 15.70
N GLU A 105 26.58 -10.28 16.45
CA GLU A 105 27.56 -10.06 17.54
C GLU A 105 28.85 -9.36 17.05
N LYS A 106 29.21 -9.58 15.78
CA LYS A 106 30.33 -8.92 15.10
C LYS A 106 29.90 -8.52 13.70
N GLY A 107 29.60 -7.24 13.52
CA GLY A 107 29.21 -6.67 12.23
C GLY A 107 28.37 -5.40 12.39
N PRO A 108 28.16 -4.66 11.31
CA PRO A 108 27.20 -3.56 11.32
C PRO A 108 25.78 -4.10 11.55
N GLU A 109 24.93 -3.22 12.06
CA GLU A 109 23.49 -3.44 12.07
C GLU A 109 22.98 -3.40 10.62
N MET A 110 22.27 -4.46 10.24
CA MET A 110 21.67 -4.57 8.91
C MET A 110 20.17 -4.40 9.03
N GLU A 111 19.55 -3.86 8.00
CA GLU A 111 18.11 -3.65 7.90
C GLU A 111 17.63 -4.25 6.59
N ILE A 112 16.46 -4.86 6.64
CA ILE A 112 15.80 -5.45 5.48
C ILE A 112 14.43 -4.84 5.37
N ASN A 113 14.05 -4.38 4.19
CA ASN A 113 12.73 -3.85 3.90
C ASN A 113 12.09 -4.56 2.72
N ALA A 114 10.78 -4.73 2.79
CA ALA A 114 9.95 -5.08 1.65
C ALA A 114 9.66 -3.83 0.80
N PHE A 115 9.72 -4.01 -0.52
CA PHE A 115 9.25 -3.03 -1.50
C PHE A 115 8.27 -3.70 -2.46
N ALA A 116 7.41 -2.88 -3.07
CA ALA A 116 6.56 -3.29 -4.17
C ALA A 116 6.60 -2.21 -5.25
N LEU A 117 6.53 -2.63 -6.52
CA LEU A 117 6.42 -1.73 -7.66
C LEU A 117 5.06 -1.96 -8.34
N PRO A 118 4.11 -1.05 -8.16
CA PRO A 118 2.81 -1.13 -8.82
C PRO A 118 2.96 -0.73 -10.28
N VAL A 119 2.40 -1.53 -11.18
CA VAL A 119 2.43 -1.30 -12.62
C VAL A 119 1.09 -1.65 -13.24
N PHE A 120 0.50 -0.72 -13.98
CA PHE A 120 -0.61 -1.01 -14.87
C PHE A 120 -0.06 -1.57 -16.18
N VAL A 121 -0.61 -2.72 -16.57
CA VAL A 121 -0.20 -3.46 -17.75
C VAL A 121 -1.35 -3.43 -18.75
N HIS A 122 -1.13 -2.74 -19.86
CA HIS A 122 -2.03 -2.71 -20.98
C HIS A 122 -1.68 -3.85 -21.93
N SER A 123 -2.68 -4.66 -22.27
CA SER A 123 -2.51 -5.83 -23.13
C SER A 123 -3.75 -6.08 -24.00
N THR A 124 -3.68 -7.09 -24.87
CA THR A 124 -4.85 -7.60 -25.60
C THR A 124 -5.13 -9.02 -25.13
N GLY A 125 -6.35 -9.26 -24.64
CA GLY A 125 -6.77 -10.56 -24.10
C GLY A 125 -6.33 -10.87 -22.66
N GLY A 126 -5.69 -9.91 -21.99
CA GLY A 126 -5.18 -10.06 -20.63
C GLY A 126 -3.85 -10.81 -20.54
N LEU A 127 -3.20 -10.67 -19.39
CA LEU A 127 -1.98 -11.39 -19.04
C LEU A 127 -2.26 -12.86 -18.73
N LYS A 128 -1.23 -13.69 -18.87
CA LYS A 128 -1.28 -15.12 -18.55
C LYS A 128 -0.14 -15.48 -17.62
N GLU A 129 -0.48 -15.95 -16.43
CA GLU A 129 0.48 -16.27 -15.37
C GLU A 129 1.58 -17.23 -15.85
N ALA A 130 1.19 -18.26 -16.60
CA ALA A 130 2.11 -19.27 -17.13
C ALA A 130 3.14 -18.73 -18.15
N GLU A 131 2.92 -17.54 -18.70
CA GLU A 131 3.88 -16.86 -19.58
C GLU A 131 4.83 -15.93 -18.81
N GLY A 132 4.53 -15.66 -17.53
CA GLY A 132 5.30 -14.80 -16.65
C GLY A 132 6.66 -15.41 -16.27
N PHE A 133 7.66 -14.54 -16.18
CA PHE A 133 9.02 -14.75 -15.70
C PHE A 133 9.77 -15.93 -16.35
N ALA A 134 9.38 -16.31 -17.58
CA ALA A 134 10.08 -17.33 -18.34
C ALA A 134 11.48 -16.88 -18.82
N ASP A 135 11.72 -15.56 -18.89
CA ASP A 135 12.97 -14.95 -19.33
C ASP A 135 13.88 -14.62 -18.12
N GLY A 136 14.67 -15.62 -17.69
CA GLY A 136 15.56 -15.48 -16.54
C GLY A 136 16.63 -14.40 -16.69
N ASP A 137 17.16 -14.20 -17.91
CA ASP A 137 18.18 -13.17 -18.17
C ASP A 137 17.59 -11.75 -18.02
N ALA A 138 16.34 -11.55 -18.45
CA ALA A 138 15.64 -10.28 -18.24
C ALA A 138 15.38 -10.02 -16.76
N PHE A 139 14.99 -11.05 -16.01
CA PHE A 139 14.73 -10.95 -14.58
C PHE A 139 16.00 -10.63 -13.79
N GLU A 140 17.12 -11.31 -14.06
CA GLU A 140 18.40 -11.00 -13.41
C GLU A 140 18.86 -9.56 -13.70
N GLN A 141 18.71 -9.09 -14.94
CA GLN A 141 18.99 -7.70 -15.31
C GLN A 141 18.07 -6.72 -14.60
N LEU A 142 16.79 -7.05 -14.43
CA LEU A 142 15.84 -6.23 -13.71
C LEU A 142 16.26 -6.08 -12.24
N VAL A 143 16.63 -7.16 -11.57
CA VAL A 143 17.11 -7.12 -10.17
C VAL A 143 18.35 -6.24 -10.04
N GLU A 144 19.34 -6.39 -10.93
CA GLU A 144 20.56 -5.60 -10.89
C GLU A 144 20.30 -4.11 -11.18
N SER A 145 19.28 -3.80 -11.99
CA SER A 145 18.94 -2.43 -12.38
C SER A 145 18.58 -1.52 -11.21
N PHE A 146 18.12 -2.05 -10.06
CA PHE A 146 17.81 -1.24 -8.87
C PHE A 146 19.04 -0.49 -8.34
N LYS A 147 20.19 -1.17 -8.33
CA LYS A 147 21.47 -0.56 -7.91
C LYS A 147 22.03 0.34 -9.02
N GLN A 148 21.94 -0.09 -10.27
CA GLN A 148 22.45 0.67 -11.41
C GLN A 148 21.69 1.99 -11.62
N GLY A 149 20.37 1.97 -11.43
CA GLY A 149 19.48 3.13 -11.50
C GLY A 149 19.47 4.00 -10.25
N GLY A 150 20.15 3.59 -9.18
CA GLY A 150 20.24 4.36 -7.94
C GLY A 150 18.91 4.42 -7.15
N LEU A 151 18.11 3.37 -7.21
CA LEU A 151 16.97 3.16 -6.30
C LEU A 151 17.43 2.57 -4.98
N GLU A 152 18.44 1.70 -5.06
CA GLU A 152 19.10 1.07 -3.94
C GLU A 152 20.60 1.40 -3.93
N SER A 153 21.19 1.44 -2.73
CA SER A 153 22.63 1.67 -2.54
C SER A 153 23.46 0.62 -3.28
N PRO A 154 24.63 0.99 -3.86
CA PRO A 154 25.52 0.02 -4.52
C PRO A 154 25.98 -1.13 -3.61
N GLN A 155 25.95 -0.93 -2.29
CA GLN A 155 26.30 -1.95 -1.30
C GLN A 155 25.10 -2.75 -0.78
N ALA A 156 23.88 -2.39 -1.18
CA ALA A 156 22.68 -3.13 -0.80
C ALA A 156 22.62 -4.49 -1.51
N THR A 157 21.98 -5.45 -0.87
CA THR A 157 21.59 -6.72 -1.49
C THR A 157 20.12 -6.64 -1.84
N VAL A 158 19.78 -6.73 -3.12
CA VAL A 158 18.40 -6.70 -3.61
C VAL A 158 18.02 -8.10 -4.07
N VAL A 159 16.82 -8.55 -3.70
CA VAL A 159 16.19 -9.72 -4.28
C VAL A 159 14.77 -9.37 -4.69
N MET A 160 14.27 -9.99 -5.74
CA MET A 160 12.87 -9.90 -6.14
C MET A 160 12.24 -11.27 -6.17
N ILE A 161 10.93 -11.31 -6.01
CA ILE A 161 10.15 -12.52 -6.24
C ILE A 161 9.90 -12.61 -7.75
N SER A 162 10.13 -13.79 -8.32
CA SER A 162 9.88 -14.07 -9.74
C SER A 162 8.37 -14.30 -9.99
N HIS A 163 7.55 -13.36 -9.54
CA HIS A 163 6.10 -13.38 -9.61
C HIS A 163 5.57 -11.94 -9.65
N ALA A 164 4.52 -11.72 -10.44
CA ALA A 164 3.83 -10.43 -10.50
C ALA A 164 2.48 -10.62 -9.84
N TYR A 165 2.31 -10.07 -8.65
CA TYR A 165 1.12 -10.27 -7.84
C TYR A 165 -0.05 -9.50 -8.46
N ASP A 166 -1.25 -10.09 -8.52
CA ASP A 166 -2.47 -9.29 -8.70
C ASP A 166 -2.90 -8.63 -7.40
N LEU A 167 -3.99 -7.88 -7.48
CA LEU A 167 -4.59 -7.21 -6.34
C LEU A 167 -5.03 -8.20 -5.25
N ASP A 168 -5.68 -9.31 -5.62
CA ASP A 168 -6.17 -10.30 -4.65
C ASP A 168 -5.01 -10.91 -3.85
N GLU A 169 -3.91 -11.25 -4.52
CA GLU A 169 -2.71 -11.79 -3.86
C GLU A 169 -2.04 -10.75 -2.96
N VAL A 170 -1.90 -9.48 -3.39
CA VAL A 170 -1.33 -8.43 -2.54
C VAL A 170 -2.25 -8.07 -1.36
N ASP A 171 -3.57 -8.12 -1.56
CA ASP A 171 -4.56 -7.87 -0.53
C ASP A 171 -4.57 -8.95 0.55
N ALA A 172 -4.28 -10.20 0.17
CA ALA A 172 -4.17 -11.30 1.11
C ALA A 172 -2.91 -11.22 2.02
N ILE A 173 -1.93 -10.36 1.72
CA ILE A 173 -0.72 -10.20 2.54
C ILE A 173 -1.05 -9.33 3.76
N THR A 174 -1.27 -9.99 4.92
CA THR A 174 -1.47 -9.31 6.21
C THR A 174 -0.17 -8.74 6.78
N TYR A 175 -0.27 -7.88 7.80
CA TYR A 175 0.90 -7.33 8.51
C TYR A 175 1.86 -8.43 9.01
N SER A 176 1.32 -9.46 9.66
CA SER A 176 2.14 -10.58 10.15
C SER A 176 2.69 -11.44 9.02
N HIS A 177 1.96 -11.60 7.90
CA HIS A 177 2.46 -12.34 6.74
C HIS A 177 3.62 -11.60 6.08
N LEU A 178 3.51 -10.28 5.87
CA LEU A 178 4.63 -9.48 5.36
C LEU A 178 5.86 -9.59 6.28
N ASN A 179 5.67 -9.53 7.60
CA ASN A 179 6.78 -9.67 8.54
C ASN A 179 7.49 -11.03 8.42
N ASP A 180 6.71 -12.11 8.24
CA ASP A 180 7.25 -13.43 7.97
C ASP A 180 8.00 -13.48 6.61
N MET A 181 7.47 -12.83 5.56
CA MET A 181 8.10 -12.75 4.24
C MET A 181 9.46 -12.03 4.32
N VAL A 182 9.54 -10.92 5.06
CA VAL A 182 10.80 -10.19 5.28
C VAL A 182 11.82 -11.07 6.02
N ARG A 183 11.39 -11.87 6.99
CA ARG A 183 12.26 -12.84 7.69
C ARG A 183 12.72 -13.98 6.78
N ASP A 184 11.86 -14.45 5.90
CA ASP A 184 12.23 -15.44 4.88
C ASP A 184 13.29 -14.86 3.93
N ALA A 185 13.08 -13.65 3.42
CA ALA A 185 14.04 -12.92 2.58
C ALA A 185 15.38 -12.69 3.31
N ALA A 186 15.33 -12.34 4.60
CA ALA A 186 16.51 -12.20 5.45
C ALA A 186 17.37 -13.46 5.50
N GLY A 187 16.73 -14.61 5.71
CA GLY A 187 17.43 -15.89 5.64
C GLY A 187 18.05 -16.12 4.26
N SER A 188 17.40 -15.70 3.17
CA SER A 188 17.90 -15.94 1.79
C SER A 188 19.14 -15.14 1.48
N MET A 189 19.20 -13.90 1.96
CA MET A 189 20.33 -13.01 1.71
C MET A 189 21.53 -13.29 2.62
N THR A 190 21.32 -14.01 3.72
CA THR A 190 22.36 -14.20 4.75
C THR A 190 22.88 -15.63 4.84
N GLU A 191 22.06 -16.62 4.51
CA GLU A 191 22.43 -18.02 4.62
C GLU A 191 22.98 -18.59 3.33
N LYS A 192 24.04 -19.40 3.43
CA LYS A 192 24.64 -20.09 2.29
C LYS A 192 23.89 -21.37 1.89
N LYS A 193 22.93 -21.80 2.70
CA LYS A 193 22.16 -23.03 2.48
C LYS A 193 20.79 -22.67 1.93
N LEU A 194 20.28 -23.52 1.06
CA LEU A 194 18.89 -23.46 0.62
C LEU A 194 18.00 -23.77 1.84
N VAL A 195 17.22 -22.79 2.26
CA VAL A 195 16.21 -22.91 3.31
C VAL A 195 14.85 -22.71 2.67
N ALA A 196 13.87 -23.49 3.11
CA ALA A 196 12.48 -23.33 2.69
C ALA A 196 11.98 -21.91 3.00
N ARG A 197 11.10 -21.38 2.14
CA ARG A 197 10.57 -20.02 2.26
C ARG A 197 9.05 -20.05 2.33
N PRO A 198 8.49 -20.64 3.40
CA PRO A 198 7.08 -20.94 3.45
C PRO A 198 6.19 -19.69 3.48
N ALA A 199 6.70 -18.52 3.88
CA ALA A 199 5.92 -17.28 3.83
C ALA A 199 5.89 -16.69 2.42
N LEU A 200 7.02 -16.70 1.71
CA LEU A 200 7.10 -16.28 0.30
C LEU A 200 6.33 -17.24 -0.62
N GLU A 201 6.40 -18.56 -0.35
CA GLU A 201 5.65 -19.56 -1.11
C GLU A 201 4.13 -19.41 -0.90
N ARG A 202 3.69 -19.08 0.32
CA ARG A 202 2.26 -18.88 0.62
C ARG A 202 1.70 -17.56 0.11
N SER A 203 2.53 -16.58 -0.23
CA SER A 203 2.03 -15.30 -0.79
C SER A 203 1.64 -15.42 -2.26
N MET A 204 2.08 -16.46 -2.96
CA MET A 204 1.76 -16.71 -4.37
C MET A 204 0.63 -17.74 -4.46
N THR A 205 -0.62 -17.29 -4.40
CA THR A 205 -1.80 -18.18 -4.47
C THR A 205 -2.25 -18.48 -5.90
N GLY A 206 -1.67 -17.78 -6.88
CA GLY A 206 -2.06 -17.80 -8.28
C GLY A 206 -3.03 -16.67 -8.61
N TRP A 207 -3.02 -16.23 -9.88
CA TRP A 207 -3.81 -15.08 -10.29
C TRP A 207 -5.31 -15.39 -10.29
N ALA A 208 -6.11 -14.38 -9.97
CA ALA A 208 -7.53 -14.35 -10.19
C ALA A 208 -7.86 -14.62 -11.67
N GLN A 209 -9.00 -15.26 -11.92
CA GLN A 209 -9.41 -15.59 -13.28
C GLN A 209 -9.65 -14.32 -14.09
N THR A 210 -8.94 -14.18 -15.21
CA THR A 210 -9.19 -13.09 -16.16
C THR A 210 -10.61 -13.16 -16.75
N HIS A 211 -11.28 -12.00 -16.80
CA HIS A 211 -12.57 -11.82 -17.44
C HIS A 211 -12.47 -11.28 -18.87
N PHE A 212 -11.26 -10.93 -19.32
CA PHE A 212 -11.04 -10.38 -20.65
C PHE A 212 -11.19 -11.46 -21.72
N GLY A 213 -12.00 -11.17 -22.74
CA GLY A 213 -12.05 -11.94 -23.97
C GLY A 213 -10.77 -11.78 -24.79
N PRO A 214 -10.44 -12.72 -25.70
CA PRO A 214 -9.15 -12.71 -26.42
C PRO A 214 -8.83 -11.46 -27.25
N ALA A 215 -9.84 -10.65 -27.59
CA ALA A 215 -9.69 -9.44 -28.37
C ALA A 215 -9.84 -8.15 -27.54
N ASP A 216 -10.15 -8.28 -26.25
CA ASP A 216 -10.42 -7.14 -25.39
C ASP A 216 -9.13 -6.39 -25.08
N LYS A 217 -9.25 -5.07 -24.94
CA LYS A 217 -8.19 -4.26 -24.36
C LYS A 217 -8.26 -4.39 -22.85
N ALA A 218 -7.21 -4.97 -22.28
CA ALA A 218 -7.11 -5.24 -20.86
C ALA A 218 -6.17 -4.23 -20.22
N VAL A 219 -6.53 -3.79 -19.02
CA VAL A 219 -5.69 -3.00 -18.12
C VAL A 219 -5.69 -3.73 -16.80
N GLU A 220 -4.51 -4.17 -16.36
CA GLU A 220 -4.36 -4.97 -15.14
C GLU A 220 -3.31 -4.33 -14.23
N LEU A 221 -3.67 -4.10 -12.96
CA LEU A 221 -2.72 -3.70 -11.93
C LEU A 221 -1.93 -4.92 -11.47
N ARG A 222 -0.61 -4.83 -11.50
CA ARG A 222 0.31 -5.84 -11.02
C ARG A 222 1.32 -5.24 -10.07
N PHE A 223 1.80 -6.04 -9.12
CA PHE A 223 2.83 -5.63 -8.18
C PHE A 223 4.07 -6.53 -8.31
N LEU A 224 5.22 -5.91 -8.57
CA LEU A 224 6.52 -6.59 -8.53
C LEU A 224 7.10 -6.43 -7.12
N LEU A 225 7.18 -7.52 -6.37
CA LEU A 225 7.61 -7.50 -4.97
C LEU A 225 9.09 -7.87 -4.84
N GLY A 226 9.76 -7.22 -3.90
CA GLY A 226 11.14 -7.54 -3.57
C GLY A 226 11.54 -7.10 -2.17
N PHE A 227 12.81 -7.34 -1.86
CA PHE A 227 13.40 -7.01 -0.58
C PHE A 227 14.80 -6.44 -0.78
N ALA A 228 15.13 -5.44 0.01
CA ALA A 228 16.46 -4.84 0.03
C ALA A 228 17.07 -4.98 1.43
N MET A 229 18.27 -5.57 1.50
CA MET A 229 19.10 -5.59 2.70
C MET A 229 20.21 -4.57 2.60
N LYS A 230 20.27 -3.66 3.55
CA LYS A 230 21.21 -2.53 3.62
C LYS A 230 21.80 -2.42 5.02
N ARG A 231 22.87 -1.63 5.16
CA ARG A 231 23.33 -1.24 6.49
C ARG A 231 22.38 -0.18 7.05
N ALA A 232 22.08 -0.25 8.33
CA ALA A 232 21.22 0.75 8.99
C ALA A 232 21.84 2.16 8.98
N ASP A 233 23.17 2.27 8.85
CA ASP A 233 23.91 3.53 8.80
C ASP A 233 24.35 3.93 7.38
N ASP A 234 23.77 3.35 6.33
CA ASP A 234 24.13 3.67 4.95
C ASP A 234 23.69 5.11 4.57
N PRO A 235 24.63 6.02 4.26
CA PRO A 235 24.32 7.42 3.93
C PRO A 235 23.40 7.59 2.72
N PHE A 236 23.31 6.57 1.85
CA PHE A 236 22.39 6.60 0.72
C PHE A 236 20.92 6.79 1.15
N TYR A 237 20.53 6.30 2.34
CA TYR A 237 19.16 6.38 2.86
C TYR A 237 18.98 7.48 3.91
N ALA A 238 20.05 8.20 4.26
CA ALA A 238 19.99 9.25 5.26
C ALA A 238 19.44 10.53 4.64
N ALA A 239 18.14 10.78 4.82
CA ALA A 239 17.55 12.07 4.48
C ALA A 239 18.27 13.19 5.27
N PRO A 240 18.69 14.28 4.60
CA PRO A 240 19.39 15.38 5.25
C PRO A 240 18.46 16.11 6.24
N ALA A 241 19.06 16.69 7.28
CA ALA A 241 18.31 17.51 8.24
C ALA A 241 17.85 18.82 7.60
N GLY A 242 16.64 19.25 7.95
CA GLY A 242 16.00 20.47 7.47
C GLY A 242 15.09 20.24 6.27
N GLU A 243 13.89 20.79 6.35
CA GLU A 243 12.77 20.61 5.41
C GLU A 243 13.19 20.77 3.94
N ALA A 244 13.68 21.94 3.54
CA ALA A 244 14.07 22.19 2.15
C ALA A 244 15.17 21.26 1.61
N ALA A 245 16.07 20.77 2.46
CA ALA A 245 17.09 19.82 2.06
C ALA A 245 16.51 18.41 1.91
N ALA A 246 15.60 18.02 2.81
CA ALA A 246 14.88 16.76 2.73
C ALA A 246 13.99 16.73 1.47
N ASP A 247 13.25 17.79 1.19
CA ASP A 247 12.41 17.92 -0.01
C ASP A 247 13.22 17.73 -1.29
N ALA A 248 14.37 18.43 -1.40
CA ALA A 248 15.26 18.28 -2.55
C ALA A 248 15.83 16.86 -2.66
N TRP A 249 16.07 16.17 -1.54
CA TRP A 249 16.54 14.79 -1.51
C TRP A 249 15.45 13.81 -1.98
N PHE A 250 14.20 13.99 -1.53
CA PHE A 250 13.06 13.18 -1.95
C PHE A 250 12.70 13.41 -3.43
N GLU A 251 12.70 14.66 -3.91
CA GLU A 251 12.47 14.95 -5.33
C GLU A 251 13.56 14.30 -6.20
N ALA A 252 14.84 14.41 -5.80
CA ALA A 252 15.92 13.74 -6.52
C ALA A 252 15.79 12.21 -6.50
N ARG A 253 15.24 11.61 -5.43
CA ARG A 253 14.92 10.17 -5.40
C ARG A 253 13.81 9.84 -6.39
N MET A 254 12.75 10.65 -6.44
CA MET A 254 11.65 10.49 -7.39
C MET A 254 12.10 10.63 -8.84
N GLU A 255 12.99 11.57 -9.15
CA GLU A 255 13.60 11.69 -10.48
C GLU A 255 14.38 10.44 -10.89
N ARG A 256 15.18 9.86 -9.97
CA ARG A 256 15.88 8.60 -10.24
C ARG A 256 14.92 7.45 -10.50
N TYR A 257 13.82 7.38 -9.75
CA TYR A 257 12.76 6.41 -9.98
C TYR A 257 12.12 6.59 -11.37
N ARG A 258 11.69 7.80 -11.72
CA ARG A 258 11.15 8.11 -13.07
C ARG A 258 12.13 7.74 -14.19
N ALA A 259 13.43 7.98 -13.99
CA ALA A 259 14.44 7.59 -14.97
C ALA A 259 14.65 6.07 -15.05
N TRP A 260 14.57 5.38 -13.91
CA TRP A 260 14.70 3.93 -13.82
C TRP A 260 13.53 3.21 -14.51
N THR A 261 12.28 3.68 -14.38
CA THR A 261 11.12 3.01 -14.99
C THR A 261 11.25 2.91 -16.51
N VAL A 262 11.82 3.92 -17.16
CA VAL A 262 12.11 3.91 -18.60
C VAL A 262 13.10 2.79 -18.97
N GLN A 263 14.11 2.56 -18.13
CA GLN A 263 15.14 1.53 -18.34
C GLN A 263 14.61 0.13 -18.01
N ALA A 264 13.79 0.02 -16.96
CA ALA A 264 13.23 -1.23 -16.48
C ALA A 264 12.06 -1.73 -17.33
N ALA A 265 11.28 -0.83 -17.94
CA ALA A 265 10.11 -1.18 -18.77
C ALA A 265 10.35 -2.33 -19.77
N PRO A 266 11.38 -2.31 -20.64
CA PRO A 266 11.63 -3.44 -21.56
C PRO A 266 11.95 -4.76 -20.85
N LEU A 267 12.59 -4.72 -19.67
CA LEU A 267 12.89 -5.91 -18.87
C LEU A 267 11.61 -6.46 -18.23
N VAL A 268 10.76 -5.58 -17.68
CA VAL A 268 9.48 -5.95 -17.09
C VAL A 268 8.55 -6.55 -18.14
N LYS A 269 8.45 -5.97 -19.35
CA LYS A 269 7.65 -6.56 -20.44
C LYS A 269 8.09 -7.98 -20.79
N ARG A 270 9.40 -8.24 -20.81
CA ARG A 270 9.96 -9.60 -21.01
C ARG A 270 9.65 -10.55 -19.85
N CYS A 271 9.53 -10.02 -18.63
CA CYS A 271 9.13 -10.79 -17.46
C CYS A 271 7.62 -11.04 -17.40
N LEU A 272 6.76 -10.30 -18.10
CA LEU A 272 5.29 -10.41 -17.92
C LEU A 272 4.58 -11.20 -19.02
N GLY A 273 5.18 -11.43 -20.18
CA GLY A 273 4.49 -12.18 -21.24
C GLY A 273 5.40 -12.64 -22.37
N ALA A 274 4.89 -13.59 -23.15
CA ALA A 274 5.61 -14.20 -24.26
C ALA A 274 5.80 -13.26 -25.47
N ASP A 275 4.94 -12.23 -25.61
CA ASP A 275 5.08 -11.15 -26.59
C ASP A 275 5.24 -9.79 -25.89
N PRO A 276 6.47 -9.42 -25.48
CA PRO A 276 6.75 -8.18 -24.77
C PRO A 276 6.39 -6.92 -25.58
N ALA A 277 6.38 -7.00 -26.92
CA ALA A 277 6.09 -5.85 -27.77
C ALA A 277 4.59 -5.49 -27.77
N ALA A 278 3.73 -6.43 -27.40
CA ALA A 278 2.28 -6.23 -27.28
C ALA A 278 1.85 -5.60 -25.94
N LEU A 279 2.79 -5.43 -25.00
CA LEU A 279 2.52 -4.87 -23.68
C LEU A 279 2.88 -3.38 -23.64
N GLU A 280 2.05 -2.60 -22.94
CA GLU A 280 2.34 -1.22 -22.54
C GLU A 280 2.28 -1.14 -21.00
N LEU A 281 3.21 -0.40 -20.39
CA LEU A 281 3.40 -0.38 -18.94
C LEU A 281 3.31 1.05 -18.43
N HIS A 282 2.54 1.26 -17.37
CA HIS A 282 2.49 2.50 -16.61
C HIS A 282 2.87 2.19 -15.16
N PHE A 283 4.08 2.57 -14.77
CA PHE A 283 4.56 2.42 -13.40
C PHE A 283 3.99 3.54 -12.53
N LEU A 284 3.60 3.22 -11.30
CA LEU A 284 3.41 4.25 -10.27
C LEU A 284 4.73 4.41 -9.50
N TYR A 285 4.91 5.60 -8.94
CA TYR A 285 6.18 6.05 -8.38
C TYR A 285 6.19 5.95 -6.86
N GLN A 286 6.06 4.73 -6.36
CA GLN A 286 6.16 4.42 -4.93
C GLN A 286 6.82 3.06 -4.76
N ASP A 287 7.82 3.00 -3.89
CA ASP A 287 8.67 1.82 -3.70
C ASP A 287 8.62 1.26 -2.26
N LEU A 288 7.84 1.84 -1.35
CA LEU A 288 7.50 1.18 -0.09
C LEU A 288 6.31 0.25 -0.28
N PHE A 289 6.33 -0.95 0.31
CA PHE A 289 5.29 -1.98 0.09
C PHE A 289 3.85 -1.46 0.29
N TYR A 290 3.53 -0.86 1.45
CA TYR A 290 2.17 -0.40 1.75
C TYR A 290 1.80 0.85 0.96
N GLY A 291 2.72 1.82 0.84
CA GLY A 291 2.48 2.98 -0.01
C GLY A 291 2.22 2.57 -1.48
N ALA A 292 2.96 1.60 -2.00
CA ALA A 292 2.80 1.09 -3.36
C ALA A 292 1.45 0.43 -3.55
N LYS A 293 1.03 -0.37 -2.56
CA LYS A 293 -0.30 -0.98 -2.50
C LYS A 293 -1.39 0.08 -2.49
N GLU A 294 -1.32 1.03 -1.55
CA GLU A 294 -2.28 2.13 -1.39
C GLU A 294 -2.40 2.94 -2.67
N GLN A 295 -1.28 3.36 -3.26
CA GLN A 295 -1.26 4.10 -4.53
C GLN A 295 -1.85 3.28 -5.69
N GLY A 296 -1.51 1.98 -5.77
CA GLY A 296 -2.07 1.08 -6.78
C GLY A 296 -3.60 0.97 -6.70
N VAL A 297 -4.12 0.78 -5.48
CA VAL A 297 -5.57 0.68 -5.23
C VAL A 297 -6.27 2.01 -5.51
N ALA A 298 -5.70 3.12 -5.07
CA ALA A 298 -6.25 4.45 -5.30
C ALA A 298 -6.35 4.77 -6.79
N GLU A 299 -5.28 4.51 -7.56
CA GLU A 299 -5.26 4.73 -9.01
C GLU A 299 -6.23 3.79 -9.74
N LEU A 300 -6.32 2.52 -9.32
CA LEU A 300 -7.29 1.58 -9.90
C LEU A 300 -8.73 2.05 -9.66
N ALA A 301 -9.04 2.55 -8.46
CA ALA A 301 -10.35 3.11 -8.14
C ALA A 301 -10.65 4.37 -8.97
N MET A 302 -9.65 5.23 -9.23
CA MET A 302 -9.77 6.37 -10.12
C MET A 302 -10.09 5.95 -11.56
N LEU A 303 -9.35 4.98 -12.11
CA LEU A 303 -9.59 4.44 -13.46
C LEU A 303 -10.97 3.79 -13.60
N GLN A 304 -11.42 3.07 -12.57
CA GLN A 304 -12.77 2.51 -12.52
C GLN A 304 -13.84 3.62 -12.52
N MET A 305 -13.66 4.65 -11.68
CA MET A 305 -14.57 5.79 -11.66
C MET A 305 -14.63 6.51 -13.02
N ILE A 306 -13.50 6.75 -13.68
CA ILE A 306 -13.45 7.34 -15.03
C ILE A 306 -14.19 6.45 -16.05
N THR A 307 -14.03 5.14 -15.95
CA THR A 307 -14.73 4.18 -16.82
C THR A 307 -16.24 4.27 -16.62
N ASP A 308 -16.70 4.33 -15.37
CA ASP A 308 -18.12 4.43 -15.03
C ASP A 308 -18.72 5.79 -15.44
N VAL A 309 -17.92 6.87 -15.34
CA VAL A 309 -18.29 8.19 -15.89
C VAL A 309 -18.54 8.08 -17.39
N ASN A 310 -17.61 7.50 -18.16
CA ASN A 310 -17.78 7.34 -19.60
C ASN A 310 -19.01 6.50 -19.95
N ALA A 311 -19.23 5.39 -19.24
CA ALA A 311 -20.42 4.55 -19.41
C ALA A 311 -21.72 5.32 -19.13
N ALA A 312 -21.74 6.16 -18.09
CA ALA A 312 -22.89 7.00 -17.76
C ALA A 312 -23.17 8.06 -18.85
N LEU A 313 -22.12 8.68 -19.41
CA LEU A 313 -22.24 9.64 -20.52
C LEU A 313 -22.80 8.97 -21.78
N GLU A 314 -22.29 7.78 -22.13
CA GLU A 314 -22.75 6.99 -23.28
C GLU A 314 -24.20 6.56 -23.11
N ALA A 315 -24.56 6.02 -21.95
CA ALA A 315 -25.92 5.58 -21.64
C ALA A 315 -26.92 6.75 -21.64
N GLY A 316 -26.50 7.92 -21.15
CA GLY A 316 -27.29 9.15 -21.18
C GLY A 316 -27.35 9.81 -22.56
N ALA A 317 -26.49 9.40 -23.50
CA ALA A 317 -26.27 10.05 -24.78
C ALA A 317 -26.01 11.57 -24.65
N VAL A 318 -25.28 11.98 -23.60
CA VAL A 318 -24.97 13.38 -23.30
C VAL A 318 -23.47 13.65 -23.52
N PRO A 319 -23.08 14.67 -24.28
CA PRO A 319 -21.68 15.08 -24.38
C PRO A 319 -21.12 15.52 -23.03
N ALA A 320 -19.87 15.17 -22.71
CA ALA A 320 -19.22 15.53 -21.45
C ALA A 320 -19.27 17.04 -21.13
N GLY A 321 -19.09 17.89 -22.16
CA GLY A 321 -19.12 19.35 -22.00
C GLY A 321 -20.48 19.93 -21.59
N GLU A 322 -21.57 19.17 -21.71
CA GLU A 322 -22.92 19.56 -21.31
C GLU A 322 -23.34 18.99 -19.94
N VAL A 323 -22.47 18.20 -19.31
CA VAL A 323 -22.70 17.60 -18.00
C VAL A 323 -22.16 18.50 -16.90
N ARG A 324 -22.95 18.61 -15.83
CA ARG A 324 -22.49 19.19 -14.56
C ARG A 324 -22.02 18.06 -13.66
N ALA A 325 -20.78 18.13 -13.21
CA ALA A 325 -20.23 17.25 -12.18
C ALA A 325 -20.17 17.99 -10.84
N VAL A 326 -20.55 17.30 -9.77
CA VAL A 326 -20.33 17.78 -8.40
C VAL A 326 -19.54 16.72 -7.64
N VAL A 327 -18.37 17.11 -7.14
CA VAL A 327 -17.41 16.27 -6.42
C VAL A 327 -17.41 16.65 -4.95
N GLY A 328 -17.24 15.69 -4.04
CA GLY A 328 -17.04 15.99 -2.62
C GLY A 328 -17.17 14.75 -1.73
N PRO A 329 -16.79 14.88 -0.45
CA PRO A 329 -16.85 13.77 0.48
C PRO A 329 -18.30 13.41 0.84
N ALA A 330 -18.57 12.13 1.03
CA ALA A 330 -19.85 11.60 1.51
C ALA A 330 -19.59 10.54 2.59
N ALA A 331 -20.51 10.43 3.54
CA ALA A 331 -20.54 9.31 4.48
C ALA A 331 -21.55 8.27 3.98
N VAL A 332 -21.11 7.03 3.80
CA VAL A 332 -21.92 5.90 3.33
C VAL A 332 -21.64 4.72 4.23
N GLU A 333 -22.66 4.21 4.94
CA GLU A 333 -22.53 3.02 5.81
C GLU A 333 -21.32 3.10 6.77
N ASP A 334 -21.13 4.27 7.40
CA ASP A 334 -20.01 4.58 8.33
C ASP A 334 -18.61 4.66 7.69
N GLU A 335 -18.54 4.62 6.35
CA GLU A 335 -17.33 4.82 5.56
C GLU A 335 -17.31 6.22 4.92
N MET A 336 -16.12 6.80 4.80
CA MET A 336 -15.91 8.02 4.03
C MET A 336 -15.58 7.66 2.58
N VAL A 337 -16.31 8.27 1.65
CA VAL A 337 -16.10 8.09 0.20
C VAL A 337 -16.01 9.45 -0.49
N MET A 338 -15.32 9.48 -1.62
CA MET A 338 -15.39 10.60 -2.56
C MET A 338 -16.50 10.31 -3.57
N ARG A 339 -17.51 11.18 -3.62
CA ARG A 339 -18.67 11.01 -4.52
C ARG A 339 -18.62 12.00 -5.67
N VAL A 340 -19.04 11.53 -6.85
CA VAL A 340 -19.28 12.32 -8.07
C VAL A 340 -20.75 12.17 -8.48
N ASN A 341 -21.50 13.27 -8.41
CA ASN A 341 -22.83 13.34 -9.01
C ASN A 341 -22.74 13.95 -10.40
N LEU A 342 -23.15 13.20 -11.42
CA LEU A 342 -23.25 13.66 -12.80
C LEU A 342 -24.69 14.03 -13.11
N SER A 343 -24.93 15.26 -13.59
CA SER A 343 -26.26 15.72 -13.98
C SER A 343 -26.25 16.28 -15.40
N GLY A 344 -27.25 15.90 -16.20
CA GLY A 344 -27.42 16.42 -17.56
C GLY A 344 -27.95 17.86 -17.59
N PRO A 345 -28.13 18.45 -18.79
CA PRO A 345 -28.52 19.86 -18.96
C PRO A 345 -29.84 20.25 -18.28
N ALA A 346 -30.77 19.30 -18.18
CA ALA A 346 -32.06 19.49 -17.52
C ALA A 346 -31.98 19.40 -15.98
N GLY A 347 -30.80 19.19 -15.41
CA GLY A 347 -30.59 18.95 -13.98
C GLY A 347 -30.98 17.54 -13.51
N VAL A 348 -31.20 16.61 -14.44
CA VAL A 348 -31.50 15.21 -14.13
C VAL A 348 -30.20 14.49 -13.79
N LEU A 349 -30.17 13.80 -12.65
CA LEU A 349 -29.05 12.96 -12.24
C LEU A 349 -28.88 11.79 -13.24
N LEU A 350 -27.71 11.73 -13.87
CA LEU A 350 -27.30 10.65 -14.78
C LEU A 350 -26.67 9.50 -14.00
N ALA A 351 -25.80 9.82 -13.04
CA ALA A 351 -25.13 8.85 -12.19
C ALA A 351 -24.68 9.49 -10.87
N SER A 352 -24.56 8.66 -9.83
CA SER A 352 -23.88 8.95 -8.57
C SER A 352 -22.82 7.87 -8.40
N LEU A 353 -21.55 8.27 -8.48
CA LEU A 353 -20.39 7.37 -8.48
C LEU A 353 -19.55 7.64 -7.24
N GLU A 354 -18.91 6.60 -6.71
CA GLU A 354 -18.18 6.67 -5.44
C GLU A 354 -16.84 5.94 -5.57
N LYS A 355 -15.80 6.50 -4.95
CA LYS A 355 -14.55 5.81 -4.69
C LYS A 355 -14.20 5.91 -3.20
N PRO A 356 -13.49 4.94 -2.62
CA PRO A 356 -13.01 5.04 -1.24
C PRO A 356 -12.21 6.33 -1.00
N LEU A 357 -12.34 6.88 0.21
CA LEU A 357 -11.57 8.03 0.69
C LEU A 357 -10.99 7.69 2.07
N ASP A 358 -9.66 7.68 2.18
CA ASP A 358 -9.02 7.50 3.48
C ASP A 358 -9.28 8.75 4.36
N VAL A 359 -9.61 8.53 5.63
CA VAL A 359 -9.83 9.58 6.63
C VAL A 359 -8.58 10.40 6.91
N ALA A 360 -7.40 9.84 6.63
CA ALA A 360 -6.09 10.46 6.75
C ALA A 360 -5.62 11.15 5.45
N ALA A 361 -6.36 11.03 4.34
CA ALA A 361 -5.93 11.58 3.06
C ALA A 361 -5.95 13.11 3.03
N ASP A 362 -5.09 13.70 2.20
CA ASP A 362 -5.23 15.10 1.80
C ASP A 362 -6.48 15.24 0.93
N LEU A 363 -7.58 15.61 1.56
CA LEU A 363 -8.87 15.78 0.91
C LEU A 363 -8.80 16.76 -0.28
N GLN A 364 -7.97 17.81 -0.19
CA GLN A 364 -7.87 18.80 -1.25
C GLN A 364 -7.18 18.20 -2.47
N GLY A 365 -6.05 17.53 -2.29
CA GLY A 365 -5.36 16.80 -3.36
C GLY A 365 -6.26 15.77 -4.04
N GLU A 366 -7.01 14.98 -3.27
CA GLU A 366 -7.95 13.99 -3.79
C GLU A 366 -9.10 14.61 -4.62
N VAL A 367 -9.57 15.79 -4.23
CA VAL A 367 -10.56 16.55 -5.01
C VAL A 367 -9.94 17.09 -6.29
N ASP A 368 -8.74 17.66 -6.22
CA ASP A 368 -8.04 18.26 -7.35
C ASP A 368 -7.76 17.21 -8.43
N ASP A 369 -7.19 16.06 -8.06
CA ASP A 369 -6.90 14.95 -8.97
C ASP A 369 -8.18 14.47 -9.68
N LEU A 370 -9.28 14.35 -8.95
CA LEU A 370 -10.56 13.93 -9.52
C LEU A 370 -11.17 14.99 -10.44
N CYS A 371 -11.08 16.27 -10.07
CA CYS A 371 -11.56 17.36 -10.91
C CYS A 371 -10.76 17.46 -12.22
N ASP A 372 -9.44 17.30 -12.16
CA ASP A 372 -8.56 17.28 -13.32
C ASP A 372 -8.86 16.08 -14.23
N ALA A 373 -9.08 14.89 -13.64
CA ALA A 373 -9.51 13.71 -14.39
C ALA A 373 -10.83 13.95 -15.13
N LEU A 374 -11.85 14.51 -14.45
CA LEU A 374 -13.13 14.85 -15.08
C LEU A 374 -12.97 15.93 -16.16
N GLY A 375 -12.09 16.90 -15.94
CA GLY A 375 -11.72 17.92 -16.94
C GLY A 375 -11.10 17.32 -18.19
N SER A 376 -10.24 16.31 -18.03
CA SER A 376 -9.61 15.58 -19.15
C SER A 376 -10.61 14.82 -20.03
N LEU A 377 -11.77 14.43 -19.47
CA LEU A 377 -12.90 13.85 -20.20
C LEU A 377 -13.72 14.90 -20.97
N GLY A 378 -13.41 16.19 -20.81
CA GLY A 378 -14.05 17.31 -21.51
C GLY A 378 -15.19 17.96 -20.73
N MET A 379 -15.35 17.67 -19.44
CA MET A 379 -16.33 18.36 -18.59
C MET A 379 -15.86 19.79 -18.28
N THR A 380 -16.78 20.76 -18.38
CA THR A 380 -16.47 22.18 -18.14
C THR A 380 -17.21 22.78 -16.94
N ALA A 381 -18.26 22.11 -16.45
CA ALA A 381 -19.07 22.56 -15.32
C ALA A 381 -18.83 21.67 -14.08
N ILE A 382 -17.63 21.78 -13.50
CA ILE A 382 -17.22 21.02 -12.32
C ILE A 382 -17.42 21.88 -11.06
N TRP A 383 -17.98 21.27 -10.02
CA TRP A 383 -18.25 21.90 -8.73
C TRP A 383 -17.71 21.03 -7.60
N VAL A 384 -17.25 21.66 -6.53
CA VAL A 384 -16.79 20.99 -5.30
C VAL A 384 -17.76 21.30 -4.17
N ALA A 385 -18.33 20.27 -3.58
CA ALA A 385 -19.17 20.33 -2.38
C ALA A 385 -18.31 20.16 -1.13
N GLN A 386 -18.70 20.84 -0.05
CA GLN A 386 -18.08 20.61 1.27
C GLN A 386 -18.36 19.20 1.77
N ARG A 387 -19.55 18.68 1.46
CA ARG A 387 -19.99 17.30 1.70
C ARG A 387 -21.27 16.99 0.94
N PHE A 388 -21.62 15.72 0.83
CA PHE A 388 -22.96 15.26 0.50
C PHE A 388 -23.79 15.00 1.77
N GLY A 389 -25.07 15.36 1.73
CA GLY A 389 -26.04 14.97 2.76
C GLY A 389 -26.47 13.50 2.64
N GLU A 390 -27.18 13.01 3.65
CA GLU A 390 -27.80 11.68 3.65
C GLU A 390 -28.81 11.49 2.50
N ASP A 391 -29.39 12.58 2.00
CA ASP A 391 -30.28 12.63 0.85
C ASP A 391 -29.53 12.58 -0.50
N GLY A 392 -28.21 12.48 -0.47
CA GLY A 392 -27.34 12.48 -1.64
C GLY A 392 -27.20 13.85 -2.30
N GLN A 393 -27.68 14.93 -1.68
CA GLN A 393 -27.58 16.27 -2.23
C GLN A 393 -26.27 16.96 -1.81
N PRO A 394 -25.60 17.69 -2.72
CA PRO A 394 -24.38 18.40 -2.40
C PRO A 394 -24.67 19.62 -1.51
N GLN A 395 -23.85 19.81 -0.48
CA GLN A 395 -23.93 20.95 0.44
C GLN A 395 -22.74 21.88 0.24
N GLY A 396 -23.01 23.19 0.18
CA GLY A 396 -21.95 24.19 0.05
C GLY A 396 -21.18 24.14 -1.27
N ALA A 397 -21.80 23.64 -2.35
CA ALA A 397 -21.12 23.47 -3.63
C ALA A 397 -20.68 24.80 -4.25
N VAL A 398 -19.39 24.89 -4.59
CA VAL A 398 -18.76 26.02 -5.28
C VAL A 398 -18.16 25.55 -6.60
N ALA A 399 -18.03 26.44 -7.57
CA ALA A 399 -17.39 26.09 -8.85
C ALA A 399 -15.92 25.76 -8.62
N TYR A 400 -15.43 24.70 -9.27
CA TYR A 400 -14.01 24.36 -9.25
C TYR A 400 -13.23 25.43 -10.03
N ALA A 401 -12.27 26.05 -9.37
CA ALA A 401 -11.34 27.00 -9.97
C ALA A 401 -9.97 26.32 -9.99
N GLY A 402 -9.74 25.51 -11.03
CA GLY A 402 -8.43 24.90 -11.28
C GLY A 402 -7.33 25.90 -11.57
#